data_AF-A0A8J5KTV0-F1
#
_entry.id   AF-A0A8J5KTV0-F1
#
_cell.length_a   1.000
_cell.length_b   1.000
_cell.length_c   1.000
_cell.angle_alpha   90.00
_cell.angle_beta   90.00
_cell.angle_gamma   90.00
#
_symmetry.space_group_name_H-M   'P 1'
#
loop_
_entity.id
_entity.type
_entity.pdbx_description
1 polymer ?
#
loop_
_entity_poly.entity_id
_entity_poly.type
_entity_poly.pdbx_seq_one_letter_code
_entity_poly.pdbx_strand_id
1 'polypeptide(L)'
;MAIQQQEVKLFNRWSFDDVEVSDMSLADYIAVTPPKHATYLPQTAGRYSAKRFRKAQCPIIERLTNSLMMHGQNNGKKLMAVCIIKHAMEIIHLLTDANPIQIVVDAIINSVACAQREHVALMQAQRKFQIAHYGRTPAKIEELAGSIECPGIAMSASQEEKKCSFITLSSDPVYVAYHDEEWGVPVHEDRVLFELLVLTGAQVGMDWTTILKKRNEFRVAFAEFDAESVSKFTEKQMVSISVELKLDLGRGGRASSPRQCMQG
;
A
#
# COMPACT_ATOMS: atom_id res chain seq x y z
N MET A 1 -18.26 22.93 -38.53
CA MET A 1 -16.95 22.78 -37.89
C MET A 1 -17.08 21.69 -36.83
N ALA A 2 -16.41 20.56 -36.99
CA ALA A 2 -16.38 19.54 -35.96
C ALA A 2 -15.63 20.13 -34.75
N ILE A 3 -16.34 20.33 -33.64
CA ILE A 3 -15.71 20.68 -32.36
C ILE A 3 -14.85 19.47 -32.01
N GLN A 4 -13.53 19.59 -32.13
CA GLN A 4 -12.63 18.59 -31.57
C GLN A 4 -12.90 18.57 -30.07
N GLN A 5 -13.56 17.52 -29.58
CA GLN A 5 -13.78 17.35 -28.15
C GLN A 5 -12.42 17.22 -27.50
N GLN A 6 -12.06 18.21 -26.69
CA GLN A 6 -10.78 18.24 -26.00
C GLN A 6 -10.80 17.14 -24.93
N GLU A 7 -9.92 16.15 -25.11
CA GLU A 7 -9.81 14.99 -24.22
C GLU A 7 -9.39 15.47 -22.83
N VAL A 8 -10.18 15.10 -21.81
CA VAL A 8 -9.91 15.48 -20.42
C VAL A 8 -8.78 14.61 -19.88
N LYS A 9 -7.61 15.22 -19.63
CA LYS A 9 -6.43 14.54 -19.08
C LYS A 9 -6.15 15.00 -17.66
N LEU A 10 -5.85 14.06 -16.78
CA LEU A 10 -5.47 14.37 -15.40
C LEU A 10 -4.15 15.15 -15.41
N PHE A 11 -4.13 16.28 -14.70
CA PHE A 11 -3.01 17.23 -14.67
C PHE A 11 -2.53 17.69 -16.07
N ASN A 12 -3.40 17.63 -17.08
CA ASN A 12 -3.07 17.88 -18.50
C ASN A 12 -1.97 16.96 -19.07
N ARG A 13 -1.66 15.84 -18.40
CA ARG A 13 -0.59 14.91 -18.83
C ARG A 13 -1.10 13.49 -19.01
N TRP A 14 -1.93 12.98 -18.10
CA TRP A 14 -2.30 11.56 -18.06
C TRP A 14 -3.70 11.30 -18.64
N SER A 15 -3.80 10.38 -19.59
CA SER A 15 -5.05 9.90 -20.19
C SER A 15 -5.81 8.97 -19.23
N PHE A 16 -7.14 8.95 -19.35
CA PHE A 16 -8.01 7.99 -18.63
C PHE A 16 -8.40 6.78 -19.51
N ASP A 17 -8.15 6.84 -20.82
CA ASP A 17 -8.60 5.84 -21.79
C ASP A 17 -7.86 4.51 -21.63
N ASP A 18 -6.60 4.55 -21.19
CA ASP A 18 -5.74 3.36 -21.03
C ASP A 18 -5.92 2.65 -19.67
N VAL A 19 -6.90 3.07 -18.87
CA VAL A 19 -7.05 2.58 -17.49
C VAL A 19 -8.13 1.51 -17.37
N GLU A 20 -7.71 0.30 -17.01
CA GLU A 20 -8.55 -0.87 -16.86
C GLU A 20 -8.57 -1.37 -15.41
N VAL A 21 -9.71 -1.92 -14.99
CA VAL A 21 -9.86 -2.53 -13.66
C VAL A 21 -9.87 -4.04 -13.84
N SER A 22 -8.83 -4.72 -13.34
CA SER A 22 -8.67 -6.17 -13.52
C SER A 22 -9.69 -7.01 -12.73
N ASP A 23 -10.22 -6.49 -11.61
CA ASP A 23 -11.18 -7.20 -10.76
C ASP A 23 -12.62 -6.68 -10.97
N MET A 24 -13.48 -7.58 -11.47
CA MET A 24 -14.89 -7.28 -11.76
C MET A 24 -15.70 -6.92 -10.51
N SER A 25 -15.30 -7.39 -9.32
CA SER A 25 -16.01 -7.08 -8.08
C SER A 25 -15.80 -5.64 -7.61
N LEU A 26 -14.68 -5.03 -8.00
CA LEU A 26 -14.28 -3.67 -7.61
C LEU A 26 -14.68 -2.62 -8.65
N ALA A 27 -15.15 -3.04 -9.83
CA ALA A 27 -15.52 -2.15 -10.94
C ALA A 27 -16.53 -1.06 -10.54
N ASP A 28 -17.53 -1.38 -9.70
CA ASP A 28 -18.53 -0.42 -9.24
C ASP A 28 -18.00 0.58 -8.19
N TYR A 29 -16.89 0.24 -7.52
CA TYR A 29 -16.29 1.05 -6.46
C TYR A 29 -15.13 1.90 -6.96
N ILE A 30 -14.48 1.52 -8.07
CA ILE A 30 -13.36 2.24 -8.67
C ILE A 30 -13.87 3.19 -9.76
N ALA A 31 -14.05 4.45 -9.39
CA ALA A 31 -14.55 5.50 -10.27
C ALA A 31 -13.44 6.05 -11.19
N VAL A 32 -13.19 5.34 -12.30
CA VAL A 32 -12.15 5.70 -13.29
C VAL A 32 -12.71 5.90 -14.71
N THR A 33 -13.95 5.47 -14.96
CA THR A 33 -14.58 5.55 -16.29
C THR A 33 -14.57 6.99 -16.85
N PRO A 34 -13.95 7.24 -18.03
CA PRO A 34 -13.75 8.59 -18.58
C PRO A 34 -15.00 9.49 -18.65
N PRO A 35 -16.17 9.05 -19.18
CA PRO A 35 -17.32 9.95 -19.38
C PRO A 35 -17.93 10.50 -18.08
N LYS A 36 -17.64 9.89 -16.92
CA LYS A 36 -18.22 10.28 -15.62
C LYS A 36 -17.20 10.80 -14.63
N HIS A 37 -15.95 10.34 -14.73
CA HIS A 37 -14.95 10.55 -13.68
C HIS A 37 -13.65 11.21 -14.20
N ALA A 38 -13.54 11.47 -15.50
CA ALA A 38 -12.41 12.22 -16.03
C ALA A 38 -12.39 13.65 -15.46
N THR A 39 -11.29 14.00 -14.81
CA THR A 39 -11.10 15.27 -14.13
C THR A 39 -9.69 15.79 -14.41
N TYR A 40 -9.55 17.10 -14.59
CA TYR A 40 -8.24 17.74 -14.77
C TYR A 40 -7.45 17.83 -13.45
N LEU A 41 -8.16 18.05 -12.35
CA LEU A 41 -7.61 18.17 -11.01
C LEU A 41 -8.45 17.27 -10.08
N PRO A 42 -7.84 16.66 -9.04
CA PRO A 42 -8.54 15.80 -8.09
C PRO A 42 -9.35 16.62 -7.05
N GLN A 43 -10.16 17.55 -7.55
CA GLN A 43 -11.06 18.40 -6.79
C GLN A 43 -12.35 18.60 -7.59
N THR A 44 -13.37 17.79 -7.30
CA THR A 44 -14.67 17.88 -7.96
C THR A 44 -15.67 18.73 -7.17
N ALA A 45 -15.31 19.14 -5.93
CA ALA A 45 -16.22 19.79 -4.97
C ALA A 45 -17.53 19.01 -4.73
N GLY A 46 -17.51 17.70 -4.99
CA GLY A 46 -18.68 16.83 -4.92
C GLY A 46 -19.10 16.51 -3.49
N ARG A 47 -20.41 16.52 -3.23
CA ARG A 47 -20.98 16.15 -1.92
C ARG A 47 -21.22 14.64 -1.81
N TYR A 48 -20.12 13.89 -1.74
CA TYR A 48 -20.14 12.41 -1.78
C TYR A 48 -20.62 11.73 -0.49
N SER A 49 -20.63 12.44 0.65
CA SER A 49 -21.10 11.92 1.93
C SER A 49 -22.62 12.04 2.12
N ALA A 50 -23.33 12.76 1.24
CA ALA A 50 -24.73 13.10 1.43
C ALA A 50 -25.70 11.90 1.34
N LYS A 51 -25.32 10.83 0.65
CA LYS A 51 -26.11 9.60 0.51
C LYS A 51 -25.22 8.37 0.65
N ARG A 52 -25.81 7.27 1.14
CA ARG A 52 -25.15 5.95 1.16
C ARG A 52 -24.67 5.60 -0.26
N PHE A 53 -23.47 5.04 -0.37
CA PHE A 53 -22.80 4.63 -1.62
C PHE A 53 -22.35 5.75 -2.58
N ARG A 54 -22.69 7.03 -2.36
CA ARG A 54 -22.16 8.12 -3.22
C ARG A 54 -20.65 8.28 -3.17
N LYS A 55 -19.99 7.80 -2.11
CA LYS A 55 -18.52 7.76 -2.02
C LYS A 55 -17.88 6.90 -3.12
N ALA A 56 -18.60 5.89 -3.65
CA ALA A 56 -18.12 5.07 -4.76
C ALA A 56 -17.97 5.88 -6.06
N GLN A 57 -18.77 6.94 -6.25
CA GLN A 57 -18.74 7.82 -7.42
C GLN A 57 -17.65 8.90 -7.36
N CYS A 58 -16.97 9.06 -6.22
CA CYS A 58 -15.87 10.02 -6.10
C CYS A 58 -14.65 9.47 -6.87
N PRO A 59 -14.03 10.25 -7.79
CA PRO A 59 -12.86 9.80 -8.54
C PRO A 59 -11.77 9.26 -7.61
N ILE A 60 -11.09 8.20 -8.04
CA ILE A 60 -10.15 7.48 -7.16
C ILE A 60 -9.03 8.38 -6.62
N ILE A 61 -8.49 9.25 -7.48
CA ILE A 61 -7.42 10.19 -7.12
C ILE A 61 -7.92 11.26 -6.14
N GLU A 62 -9.18 11.70 -6.25
CA GLU A 62 -9.77 12.61 -5.27
C GLU A 62 -9.97 11.93 -3.91
N ARG A 63 -10.36 10.65 -3.89
CA ARG A 63 -10.44 9.89 -2.64
C ARG A 63 -9.07 9.77 -1.96
N LEU A 64 -8.04 9.46 -2.73
CA LEU A 64 -6.66 9.40 -2.25
C LEU A 64 -6.23 10.76 -1.68
N THR A 65 -6.47 11.84 -2.43
CA THR A 65 -6.19 13.22 -1.99
C THR A 65 -6.91 13.56 -0.69
N ASN A 66 -8.18 13.16 -0.55
CA ASN A 66 -8.96 13.41 0.66
C ASN A 66 -8.48 12.58 1.86
N SER A 67 -7.89 11.41 1.62
CA SER A 67 -7.31 10.56 2.68
C SER A 67 -6.04 11.17 3.27
N LEU A 68 -5.27 11.93 2.48
CA LEU A 68 -4.04 12.59 2.95
C LEU A 68 -4.29 13.75 3.93
N MET A 69 -5.51 14.27 4.01
CA MET A 69 -5.86 15.48 4.77
C MET A 69 -6.73 15.22 6.02
N MET A 70 -6.69 14.00 6.56
CA MET A 70 -7.59 13.56 7.64
C MET A 70 -7.05 13.78 9.06
N HIS A 71 -5.75 14.06 9.24
CA HIS A 71 -5.11 14.12 10.55
C HIS A 71 -4.42 15.47 10.84
N GLY A 72 -4.59 15.95 12.08
CA GLY A 72 -3.77 17.00 12.68
C GLY A 72 -3.78 18.37 11.98
N GLN A 73 -2.58 18.95 11.88
CA GLN A 73 -2.34 20.31 11.36
C GLN A 73 -2.57 20.43 9.85
N ASN A 74 -2.76 19.31 9.15
CA ASN A 74 -2.93 19.25 7.71
C ASN A 74 -4.39 19.13 7.26
N ASN A 75 -5.32 19.18 8.21
CA ASN A 75 -6.76 19.19 7.96
C ASN A 75 -7.18 20.34 7.06
N GLY A 76 -7.92 20.02 5.99
CA GLY A 76 -8.49 21.01 5.06
C GLY A 76 -7.51 21.63 4.07
N LYS A 77 -6.21 21.32 4.13
CA LYS A 77 -5.18 21.81 3.19
C LYS A 77 -5.24 21.08 1.83
N LYS A 78 -6.37 21.16 1.14
CA LYS A 78 -6.62 20.38 -0.09
C LYS A 78 -5.66 20.72 -1.23
N LEU A 79 -5.30 22.00 -1.41
CA LEU A 79 -4.34 22.40 -2.45
C LEU A 79 -2.95 21.78 -2.24
N MET A 80 -2.51 21.68 -0.98
CA MET A 80 -1.23 21.04 -0.64
C MET A 80 -1.26 19.55 -0.97
N ALA A 81 -2.34 18.85 -0.60
CA ALA A 81 -2.53 17.44 -0.94
C ALA A 81 -2.58 17.20 -2.46
N VAL A 82 -3.24 18.07 -3.22
CA VAL A 82 -3.27 18.00 -4.69
C VAL A 82 -1.86 18.12 -5.29
N CYS A 83 -1.03 19.01 -4.74
CA CYS A 83 0.37 19.17 -5.19
C CYS A 83 1.21 17.93 -4.87
N ILE A 84 1.07 17.38 -3.65
CA ILE A 84 1.74 16.13 -3.25
C ILE A 84 1.37 14.99 -4.20
N ILE A 85 0.09 14.83 -4.52
CA ILE A 85 -0.39 13.80 -5.46
C ILE A 85 0.16 14.03 -6.87
N LYS A 86 0.20 15.27 -7.35
CA LYS A 86 0.77 15.59 -8.66
C LYS A 86 2.23 15.11 -8.74
N HIS A 87 3.04 15.46 -7.74
CA HIS A 87 4.45 15.06 -7.70
C HIS A 87 4.65 13.56 -7.51
N ALA A 88 3.83 12.93 -6.67
CA ALA A 88 3.87 11.47 -6.51
C ALA A 88 3.59 10.75 -7.83
N MET A 89 2.61 11.22 -8.61
CA MET A 89 2.31 10.64 -9.93
C MET A 89 3.43 10.88 -10.95
N GLU A 90 4.11 12.03 -10.91
CA GLU A 90 5.30 12.29 -11.72
C GLU A 90 6.43 11.31 -11.38
N ILE A 91 6.70 11.08 -10.09
CA ILE A 91 7.70 10.10 -9.63
C ILE A 91 7.34 8.69 -10.08
N ILE A 92 6.07 8.28 -9.90
CA ILE A 92 5.60 6.95 -10.32
C ILE A 92 5.80 6.75 -11.82
N HIS A 93 5.49 7.75 -12.63
CA HIS A 93 5.73 7.66 -14.07
C HIS A 93 7.21 7.53 -14.41
N LEU A 94 8.09 8.32 -13.78
CA LEU A 94 9.54 8.22 -13.98
C LEU A 94 10.10 6.86 -13.55
N LEU A 95 9.50 6.23 -12.53
CA LEU A 95 9.92 4.92 -12.02
C LEU A 95 9.47 3.76 -12.90
N THR A 96 8.30 3.86 -13.54
CA THR A 96 7.63 2.70 -14.16
C THR A 96 7.45 2.83 -15.67
N ASP A 97 7.69 4.02 -16.23
CA ASP A 97 7.37 4.42 -17.60
C ASP A 97 5.91 4.16 -18.02
N ALA A 98 5.03 3.89 -17.06
CA ALA A 98 3.63 3.54 -17.26
C ALA A 98 2.70 4.69 -16.87
N ASN A 99 1.40 4.58 -17.21
CA ASN A 99 0.41 5.55 -16.75
C ASN A 99 0.25 5.43 -15.22
N PRO A 100 0.54 6.50 -14.43
CA PRO A 100 0.49 6.43 -12.97
C PRO A 100 -0.93 6.17 -12.44
N ILE A 101 -1.98 6.49 -13.20
CA ILE A 101 -3.37 6.20 -12.79
C ILE A 101 -3.60 4.69 -12.72
N GLN A 102 -3.10 3.93 -13.69
CA GLN A 102 -3.20 2.47 -13.69
C GLN A 102 -2.45 1.87 -12.50
N ILE A 103 -1.23 2.35 -12.23
CA ILE A 103 -0.42 1.87 -11.11
C ILE A 103 -1.14 2.09 -9.77
N VAL A 104 -1.80 3.23 -9.59
CA VAL A 104 -2.59 3.50 -8.37
C VAL A 104 -3.78 2.54 -8.26
N VAL A 105 -4.47 2.26 -9.37
CA VAL A 105 -5.58 1.29 -9.40
C VAL A 105 -5.08 -0.11 -9.05
N ASP A 106 -4.00 -0.57 -9.67
CA ASP A 106 -3.40 -1.87 -9.44
C ASP A 106 -2.90 -2.00 -7.98
N ALA A 107 -2.28 -0.95 -7.44
CA ALA A 107 -1.84 -0.92 -6.05
C ALA A 107 -3.01 -1.11 -5.07
N ILE A 108 -4.17 -0.53 -5.36
CA ILE A 108 -5.38 -0.67 -4.53
C ILE A 108 -5.96 -2.09 -4.64
N ILE A 109 -6.03 -2.65 -5.85
CA ILE A 109 -6.51 -4.03 -6.04
C ILE A 109 -5.59 -5.02 -5.30
N ASN A 110 -4.27 -4.83 -5.43
CA ASN A 110 -3.29 -5.69 -4.79
C ASN A 110 -3.27 -5.54 -3.25
N SER A 111 -3.49 -4.33 -2.72
CA SER A 111 -3.56 -4.11 -1.27
C SER A 111 -4.81 -4.75 -0.66
N VAL A 112 -5.96 -4.68 -1.34
CA VAL A 112 -7.20 -5.35 -0.92
C VAL A 112 -7.03 -6.88 -0.96
N ALA A 113 -6.37 -7.42 -1.99
CA ALA A 113 -6.08 -8.85 -2.08
C ALA A 113 -5.18 -9.35 -0.93
N CYS A 114 -4.27 -8.51 -0.42
CA CYS A 114 -3.45 -8.85 0.76
C CYS A 114 -4.30 -8.90 2.04
N ALA A 115 -5.09 -7.85 2.29
CA ALA A 115 -5.96 -7.77 3.46
C ALA A 115 -7.01 -8.91 3.49
N GLN A 116 -7.53 -9.28 2.33
CA GLN A 116 -8.52 -10.36 2.21
C GLN A 116 -7.90 -11.75 2.39
N ARG A 117 -6.64 -11.96 1.95
CA ARG A 117 -5.88 -13.18 2.24
C ARG A 117 -5.63 -13.35 3.73
N GLU A 118 -5.28 -12.27 4.44
CA GLU A 118 -5.09 -12.29 5.90
C GLU A 118 -6.39 -12.60 6.64
N HIS A 119 -7.49 -11.96 6.26
CA HIS A 119 -8.80 -12.19 6.87
C HIS A 119 -9.33 -13.61 6.60
N VAL A 120 -9.09 -14.16 5.40
CA VAL A 120 -9.42 -15.56 5.06
C VAL A 120 -8.50 -16.53 5.81
N ALA A 121 -7.21 -16.24 5.93
CA ALA A 121 -6.27 -17.06 6.71
C ALA A 121 -6.65 -17.12 8.19
N LEU A 122 -7.06 -15.99 8.78
CA LEU A 122 -7.59 -15.92 10.14
C LEU A 122 -8.90 -16.71 10.29
N MET A 123 -9.85 -16.57 9.35
CA MET A 123 -11.08 -17.37 9.36
C MET A 123 -10.80 -18.87 9.18
N GLN A 124 -9.86 -19.26 8.33
CA GLN A 124 -9.46 -20.66 8.15
C GLN A 124 -8.74 -21.21 9.39
N ALA A 125 -7.91 -20.41 10.06
CA ALA A 125 -7.28 -20.76 11.33
C ALA A 125 -8.33 -20.95 12.44
N GLN A 126 -9.30 -20.03 12.55
CA GLN A 126 -10.43 -20.19 13.48
C GLN A 126 -11.29 -21.42 13.14
N ARG A 127 -11.52 -21.70 11.86
CA ARG A 127 -12.28 -22.88 11.41
C ARG A 127 -11.52 -24.18 11.73
N LYS A 128 -10.20 -24.21 11.56
CA LYS A 128 -9.34 -25.34 11.98
C LYS A 128 -9.37 -25.54 13.50
N PHE A 129 -9.40 -24.46 14.28
CA PHE A 129 -9.51 -24.51 15.75
C PHE A 129 -10.89 -25.03 16.21
N GLN A 130 -11.97 -24.58 15.55
CA GLN A 130 -13.33 -25.05 15.78
C GLN A 130 -13.52 -26.53 15.39
N ILE A 131 -12.95 -26.97 14.27
CA ILE A 131 -12.96 -28.38 13.83
C ILE A 131 -12.17 -29.27 14.80
N ALA A 132 -11.04 -28.80 15.34
CA ALA A 132 -10.29 -29.53 16.37
C ALA A 132 -11.06 -29.68 17.70
N HIS A 133 -12.01 -28.79 17.98
CA HIS A 133 -12.93 -28.89 19.11
C HIS A 133 -14.12 -29.82 18.83
N TYR A 134 -14.52 -29.97 17.57
CA TYR A 134 -15.62 -30.85 17.16
C TYR A 134 -15.15 -32.31 17.08
N GLY A 135 -15.08 -32.95 18.25
CA GLY A 135 -14.70 -34.35 18.39
C GLY A 135 -14.22 -34.75 19.79
N ARG A 136 -13.97 -33.78 20.68
CA ARG A 136 -13.64 -34.04 22.08
C ARG A 136 -14.90 -33.88 22.94
N THR A 137 -15.50 -34.99 23.36
CA THR A 137 -16.58 -34.93 24.35
C THR A 137 -16.05 -34.38 25.68
N PRO A 138 -16.83 -33.58 26.42
CA PRO A 138 -16.37 -32.88 27.62
C PRO A 138 -16.10 -33.80 28.83
N ALA A 139 -16.36 -35.11 28.71
CA ALA A 139 -16.36 -36.06 29.83
C ALA A 139 -14.99 -36.58 30.26
N LYS A 140 -13.87 -36.08 29.71
CA LYS A 140 -12.51 -36.53 30.07
C LYS A 140 -11.57 -35.42 30.55
N ILE A 141 -12.15 -34.32 31.05
CA ILE A 141 -11.39 -33.18 31.60
C ILE A 141 -11.21 -33.29 33.12
N GLU A 142 -12.01 -34.08 33.84
CA GLU A 142 -11.98 -34.10 35.32
C GLU A 142 -11.12 -35.21 35.97
N GLU A 143 -10.65 -36.23 35.23
CA GLU A 143 -9.99 -37.40 35.84
C GLU A 143 -8.44 -37.39 35.74
N LEU A 144 -7.83 -36.26 35.38
CA LEU A 144 -6.37 -36.11 35.40
C LEU A 144 -5.95 -34.76 36.00
N ALA A 145 -6.70 -34.27 36.98
CA ALA A 145 -6.33 -33.15 37.84
C ALA A 145 -6.02 -33.61 39.27
N GLY A 146 -5.73 -34.91 39.46
CA GLY A 146 -5.37 -35.50 40.74
C GLY A 146 -3.90 -35.91 40.78
N SER A 147 -3.12 -35.18 41.58
CA SER A 147 -1.86 -35.61 42.24
C SER A 147 -0.69 -36.05 41.35
N ILE A 148 0.16 -35.08 40.98
CA ILE A 148 1.62 -35.25 40.95
C ILE A 148 2.24 -33.94 41.45
N GLU A 149 2.78 -33.95 42.67
CA GLU A 149 3.75 -32.94 43.12
C GLU A 149 5.17 -33.40 42.79
N CYS A 150 6.05 -32.40 42.63
CA CYS A 150 7.53 -32.42 42.59
C CYS A 150 8.20 -32.62 41.21
N PRO A 151 9.47 -32.22 41.04
CA PRO A 151 10.09 -30.92 41.34
C PRO A 151 11.03 -30.47 40.19
N GLY A 152 11.31 -29.16 40.09
CA GLY A 152 12.49 -28.64 39.36
C GLY A 152 12.57 -28.95 37.85
N ILE A 153 11.84 -28.20 37.03
CA ILE A 153 12.17 -28.05 35.61
C ILE A 153 12.66 -26.62 35.43
N ALA A 154 13.95 -26.50 35.12
CA ALA A 154 14.57 -25.25 34.76
C ALA A 154 13.78 -24.60 33.61
N MET A 155 13.41 -23.33 33.78
CA MET A 155 12.92 -22.51 32.70
C MET A 155 14.03 -22.35 31.65
N SER A 156 13.91 -23.08 30.55
CA SER A 156 14.44 -22.63 29.27
C SER A 156 13.39 -22.89 28.19
N ALA A 157 12.24 -22.22 28.34
CA ALA A 157 11.40 -21.96 27.19
C ALA A 157 12.05 -20.80 26.42
N SER A 158 13.01 -21.12 25.55
CA SER A 158 13.31 -20.27 24.41
C SER A 158 12.03 -20.23 23.58
N GLN A 159 11.19 -19.22 23.84
CA GLN A 159 10.01 -18.95 23.05
C GLN A 159 10.50 -18.67 21.63
N GLU A 160 10.33 -19.63 20.72
CA GLU A 160 10.45 -19.34 19.29
C GLU A 160 9.32 -18.37 18.96
N GLU A 161 9.68 -17.09 18.86
CA GLU A 161 8.80 -16.02 18.41
C GLU A 161 8.22 -16.44 17.05
N LYS A 162 6.89 -16.60 17.02
CA LYS A 162 6.18 -16.97 15.80
C LYS A 162 6.23 -15.78 14.84
N LYS A 163 7.20 -15.79 13.92
CA LYS A 163 7.31 -14.80 12.85
C LYS A 163 6.28 -15.05 11.75
N CYS A 164 6.01 -14.03 10.94
CA CYS A 164 5.14 -14.15 9.78
C CYS A 164 5.61 -15.29 8.85
N SER A 165 4.68 -16.05 8.27
CA SER A 165 4.97 -17.23 7.45
C SER A 165 5.79 -16.96 6.19
N PHE A 166 5.89 -15.70 5.77
CA PHE A 166 6.65 -15.25 4.61
C PHE A 166 8.10 -14.82 4.97
N ILE A 167 8.44 -14.73 6.26
CA ILE A 167 9.81 -14.44 6.72
C ILE A 167 10.53 -15.76 6.86
N THR A 168 11.58 -15.95 6.06
CA THR A 168 12.39 -17.19 6.08
C THR A 168 13.68 -16.95 6.84
N LEU A 169 14.32 -18.03 7.31
CA LEU A 169 15.63 -17.96 7.98
C LEU A 169 16.74 -17.35 7.08
N SER A 170 16.53 -17.35 5.78
CA SER A 170 17.40 -16.75 4.75
C SER A 170 17.05 -15.29 4.40
N SER A 171 16.02 -14.70 5.02
CA SER A 171 15.63 -13.31 4.76
C SER A 171 16.67 -12.34 5.33
N ASP A 172 16.91 -11.24 4.62
CA ASP A 172 17.91 -10.24 5.03
C ASP A 172 17.58 -9.66 6.43
N PRO A 173 18.57 -9.46 7.32
CA PRO A 173 18.35 -9.00 8.68
C PRO A 173 17.57 -7.68 8.80
N VAL A 174 17.79 -6.76 7.85
CA VAL A 174 17.08 -5.46 7.80
C VAL A 174 15.59 -5.64 7.50
N TYR A 175 15.25 -6.61 6.64
CA TYR A 175 13.87 -6.94 6.32
C TYR A 175 13.16 -7.59 7.51
N VAL A 176 13.87 -8.47 8.23
CA VAL A 176 13.37 -9.12 9.44
C VAL A 176 13.10 -8.10 10.54
N ALA A 177 14.04 -7.21 10.85
CA ALA A 177 13.87 -6.18 11.87
C ALA A 177 12.69 -5.24 11.58
N TYR A 178 12.52 -4.83 10.31
CA TYR A 178 11.38 -4.03 9.89
C TYR A 178 10.04 -4.75 10.14
N HIS A 179 9.96 -6.04 9.85
CA HIS A 179 8.75 -6.83 10.09
C HIS A 179 8.46 -7.07 11.57
N ASP A 180 9.50 -7.20 12.40
CA ASP A 180 9.36 -7.45 13.82
C ASP A 180 8.97 -6.17 14.59
N GLU A 181 9.50 -5.00 14.19
CA GLU A 181 9.37 -3.75 14.97
C GLU A 181 8.42 -2.71 14.34
N GLU A 182 8.38 -2.62 13.01
CA GLU A 182 7.66 -1.53 12.31
C GLU A 182 6.39 -2.02 11.58
N TRP A 183 6.34 -3.28 11.16
CA TRP A 183 5.22 -3.80 10.37
C TRP A 183 3.95 -4.03 11.19
N GLY A 184 2.83 -3.50 10.70
CA GLY A 184 1.53 -3.65 11.35
C GLY A 184 1.32 -2.78 12.59
N VAL A 185 2.29 -1.95 12.97
CA VAL A 185 2.14 -0.97 14.05
C VAL A 185 1.41 0.27 13.52
N PRO A 186 0.30 0.71 14.13
CA PRO A 186 -0.45 1.87 13.67
C PRO A 186 0.33 3.17 13.92
N VAL A 187 0.74 3.84 12.84
CA VAL A 187 1.47 5.11 12.89
C VAL A 187 0.53 6.29 12.61
N HIS A 188 0.71 7.38 13.37
CA HIS A 188 -0.12 8.58 13.29
C HIS A 188 0.69 9.86 12.98
N GLU A 189 2.01 9.74 12.81
CA GLU A 189 2.85 10.88 12.43
C GLU A 189 2.86 11.09 10.92
N ASP A 190 2.49 12.30 10.49
CA ASP A 190 2.34 12.67 9.07
C ASP A 190 3.64 12.44 8.26
N ARG A 191 4.81 12.67 8.85
CA ARG A 191 6.11 12.46 8.19
C ARG A 191 6.37 10.99 7.87
N VAL A 192 6.09 10.12 8.85
CA VAL A 192 6.28 8.67 8.68
C VAL A 192 5.23 8.10 7.72
N LEU A 193 4.01 8.62 7.74
CA LEU A 193 2.97 8.26 6.76
C LEU A 193 3.37 8.68 5.34
N PHE A 194 3.95 9.86 5.17
CA PHE A 194 4.43 10.33 3.86
C PHE A 194 5.65 9.52 3.38
N GLU A 195 6.59 9.21 4.28
CA GLU A 195 7.69 8.28 4.01
C GLU A 195 7.16 6.92 3.52
N LEU A 196 6.24 6.30 4.27
CA LEU A 196 5.67 4.99 3.91
C LEU A 196 4.95 5.03 2.56
N LEU A 197 4.23 6.09 2.25
CA LEU A 197 3.55 6.27 0.97
C LEU A 197 4.55 6.30 -0.21
N VAL A 198 5.67 7.01 -0.05
CA VAL A 198 6.68 7.11 -1.12
C VAL A 198 7.44 5.79 -1.27
N LEU A 199 7.80 5.13 -0.16
CA LEU A 199 8.50 3.84 -0.20
C LEU A 199 7.63 2.73 -0.79
N THR A 200 6.32 2.73 -0.53
CA THR A 200 5.38 1.77 -1.16
C THR A 200 5.20 2.02 -2.66
N GLY A 201 5.28 3.28 -3.12
CA GLY A 201 5.35 3.59 -4.55
C GLY A 201 6.63 3.06 -5.22
N ALA A 202 7.76 3.07 -4.51
CA ALA A 202 9.03 2.53 -5.00
C ALA A 202 9.05 1.00 -5.09
N GLN A 203 8.16 0.31 -4.37
CA GLN A 203 8.02 -1.16 -4.38
C GLN A 203 7.62 -1.73 -5.75
N VAL A 204 7.12 -0.89 -6.66
CA VAL A 204 6.83 -1.27 -8.05
C VAL A 204 8.11 -1.49 -8.87
N GLY A 205 9.21 -0.83 -8.51
CA GLY A 205 10.49 -0.88 -9.22
C GLY A 205 11.63 -1.56 -8.48
N MET A 206 11.52 -1.75 -7.16
CA MET A 206 12.58 -2.32 -6.32
C MET A 206 12.02 -3.28 -5.28
N ASP A 207 12.83 -4.27 -4.89
CA ASP A 207 12.52 -5.13 -3.76
C ASP A 207 12.52 -4.33 -2.45
N TRP A 208 11.59 -4.66 -1.54
CA TRP A 208 11.43 -3.97 -0.25
C TRP A 208 12.73 -3.92 0.56
N THR A 209 13.53 -4.99 0.50
CA THR A 209 14.83 -5.07 1.15
C THR A 209 15.81 -4.01 0.65
N THR A 210 15.80 -3.72 -0.65
CA THR A 210 16.63 -2.68 -1.28
C THR A 210 16.13 -1.29 -0.88
N ILE A 211 14.81 -1.12 -0.80
CA ILE A 211 14.17 0.11 -0.34
C ILE A 211 14.56 0.41 1.11
N LEU A 212 14.49 -0.59 2.00
CA LEU A 212 14.90 -0.45 3.40
C LEU A 212 16.39 -0.12 3.55
N LYS A 213 17.27 -0.75 2.75
CA LYS A 213 18.71 -0.43 2.74
C LYS A 213 18.99 1.02 2.30
N LYS A 214 18.21 1.54 1.35
CA LYS A 214 18.30 2.92 0.84
C LYS A 214 17.47 3.94 1.63
N ARG A 215 16.75 3.53 2.68
CA ARG A 215 15.79 4.38 3.41
C ARG A 215 16.39 5.70 3.88
N ASN A 216 17.65 5.70 4.32
CA ASN A 216 18.34 6.93 4.71
C ASN A 216 18.66 7.85 3.52
N GLU A 217 18.98 7.30 2.35
CA GLU A 217 19.18 8.08 1.12
C GLU A 217 17.86 8.75 0.71
N PHE A 218 16.74 8.03 0.80
CA PHE A 218 15.41 8.58 0.57
C PHE A 218 15.07 9.72 1.54
N ARG A 219 15.37 9.56 2.83
CA ARG A 219 15.16 10.62 3.83
C ARG A 219 15.96 11.87 3.52
N VAL A 220 17.23 11.73 3.13
CA VAL A 220 18.06 12.89 2.74
C VAL A 220 17.52 13.55 1.48
N ALA A 221 17.18 12.77 0.46
CA ALA A 221 16.71 13.27 -0.82
C ALA A 221 15.36 14.02 -0.73
N PHE A 222 14.46 13.56 0.14
CA PHE A 222 13.14 14.15 0.33
C PHE A 222 13.03 15.05 1.56
N ALA A 223 14.15 15.60 2.06
CA ALA A 223 14.18 16.52 3.20
C ALA A 223 13.39 15.99 4.42
N GLU A 224 13.71 14.76 4.83
CA GLU A 224 13.05 14.02 5.92
C GLU A 224 11.54 13.83 5.75
N PHE A 225 11.04 13.83 4.50
CA PHE A 225 9.62 13.70 4.21
C PHE A 225 8.78 14.81 4.87
N ASP A 226 9.35 16.00 4.99
CA ASP A 226 8.63 17.18 5.45
C ASP A 226 7.72 17.71 4.33
N ALA A 227 6.41 17.59 4.52
CA ALA A 227 5.41 17.92 3.50
C ALA A 227 5.50 19.38 3.03
N GLU A 228 5.83 20.32 3.92
CA GLU A 228 6.00 21.73 3.56
C GLU A 228 7.20 21.96 2.66
N SER A 229 8.33 21.31 2.97
CA SER A 229 9.55 21.39 2.19
C SER A 229 9.39 20.74 0.82
N VAL A 230 8.81 19.52 0.77
CA VAL A 230 8.58 18.79 -0.48
C VAL A 230 7.55 19.46 -1.38
N SER A 231 6.54 20.14 -0.81
CA SER A 231 5.56 20.89 -1.60
C SER A 231 6.16 22.04 -2.43
N LYS A 232 7.36 22.50 -2.07
CA LYS A 232 8.08 23.60 -2.76
C LYS A 232 9.11 23.08 -3.76
N PHE A 233 9.25 21.76 -3.91
CA PHE A 233 10.22 21.20 -4.84
C PHE A 233 9.86 21.57 -6.27
N THR A 234 10.87 22.03 -7.01
CA THR A 234 10.72 22.35 -8.42
C THR A 234 10.90 21.11 -9.28
N GLU A 235 10.32 21.09 -10.48
CA GLU A 235 10.48 19.96 -11.44
C GLU A 235 11.96 19.61 -11.67
N LYS A 236 12.86 20.61 -11.67
CA LYS A 236 14.32 20.38 -11.80
C LYS A 236 14.92 19.64 -10.60
N GLN A 237 14.49 19.96 -9.39
CA GLN A 237 14.93 19.25 -8.17
C GLN A 237 14.42 17.82 -8.17
N MET A 238 13.19 17.60 -8.63
CA MET A 238 12.64 16.25 -8.75
C MET A 238 13.42 15.37 -9.73
N VAL A 239 13.79 15.92 -10.91
CA VAL A 239 14.63 15.21 -11.89
C VAL A 239 16.05 14.97 -11.35
N SER A 240 16.58 15.89 -10.54
CA SER A 240 17.91 15.69 -9.94
C SER A 240 17.90 14.56 -8.91
N ILE A 241 16.88 14.54 -8.05
CA ILE A 241 16.67 13.48 -7.05
C ILE A 241 16.48 12.11 -7.71
N SER A 242 15.74 12.04 -8.84
CA SER A 242 15.53 10.77 -9.53
C SER A 242 16.84 10.20 -10.10
N VAL A 243 17.72 11.05 -10.61
CA VAL A 243 19.05 10.65 -11.08
C VAL A 243 19.95 10.23 -9.90
N GLU A 244 19.93 11.00 -8.81
CA GLU A 244 20.80 10.77 -7.64
C GLU A 244 20.47 9.46 -6.90
N LEU A 245 19.18 9.16 -6.74
CA LEU A 245 18.73 7.89 -6.16
C LEU A 245 18.90 6.68 -7.11
N LYS A 246 19.44 6.90 -8.31
CA LYS A 246 19.52 5.93 -9.42
C LYS A 246 18.17 5.24 -9.63
N LEU A 247 17.12 6.04 -9.76
CA LEU A 247 15.78 5.55 -10.09
C LEU A 247 15.62 5.25 -11.58
N ASP A 248 16.65 5.48 -12.40
CA ASP A 248 16.79 4.88 -13.72
C ASP A 248 16.93 3.36 -13.56
N LEU A 249 15.81 2.67 -13.44
CA LEU A 249 15.72 1.26 -13.80
C LEU A 249 16.20 1.18 -15.24
N GLY A 250 17.32 0.49 -15.44
CA GLY A 250 17.82 0.24 -16.79
C GLY A 250 16.70 -0.32 -17.68
N ARG A 251 16.88 -0.13 -18.99
CA ARG A 251 16.19 -0.80 -20.10
C ARG A 251 16.34 -2.35 -20.07
N GLY A 252 16.27 -2.96 -18.89
CA GLY A 252 16.32 -4.39 -18.65
C GLY A 252 14.89 -4.89 -18.72
N GLY A 253 14.60 -5.63 -19.79
CA GLY A 253 13.30 -6.18 -20.08
C GLY A 253 12.67 -6.88 -18.89
N ARG A 254 11.33 -6.82 -18.86
CA ARG A 254 10.42 -7.69 -18.11
C ARG A 254 11.12 -8.99 -17.69
N ALA A 255 11.71 -8.99 -16.50
CA ALA A 255 11.91 -10.21 -15.75
C ALA A 255 10.50 -10.59 -15.32
N SER A 256 9.84 -11.38 -16.16
CA SER A 256 8.67 -12.15 -15.78
C SER A 256 9.02 -12.85 -14.48
N SER A 257 8.48 -12.35 -13.36
CA SER A 257 8.45 -13.09 -12.11
C SER A 257 7.97 -14.50 -12.44
N PRO A 258 8.70 -15.56 -12.04
CA PRO A 258 8.22 -16.91 -12.23
C PRO A 258 6.87 -16.98 -11.53
N ARG A 259 5.80 -17.16 -12.31
CA ARG A 259 4.55 -17.69 -11.77
C ARG A 259 4.92 -19.04 -11.18
N GLN A 260 5.22 -19.08 -9.89
CA GLN A 260 5.18 -20.33 -9.16
C GLN A 260 3.72 -20.72 -9.07
N CYS A 261 3.30 -21.47 -10.08
CA CYS A 261 2.14 -22.34 -10.03
C CYS A 261 2.23 -23.14 -8.73
N MET A 262 1.34 -22.85 -7.79
CA MET A 262 0.90 -23.86 -6.84
C MET A 262 0.11 -24.91 -7.63
N GLN A 263 0.82 -25.96 -8.04
CA GLN A 263 0.26 -27.28 -8.27
C GLN A 263 1.03 -28.25 -7.37
N GLY A 264 0.30 -28.97 -6.52
CA GLY A 264 0.80 -29.86 -5.49
C GLY A 264 -0.16 -29.88 -4.31
#